data_AF-A0A8D2J162-F1
#
_entry.id   AF-A0A8D2J162-F1
#
_cell.length_a   1.000
_cell.length_b   1.000
_cell.length_c   1.000
_cell.angle_alpha   90.00
_cell.angle_beta   90.00
_cell.angle_gamma   90.00
#
_symmetry.space_group_name_H-M   'P 1'
#
loop_
_entity.id
_entity.type
_entity.pdbx_description
1 polymer ?
#
loop_
_entity_poly.entity_id
_entity_poly.type
_entity_poly.pdbx_seq_one_letter_code
_entity_poly.pdbx_strand_id
1 'polypeptide(L)'
;MWSEIFCSESVVNKAVQLVARQRARGEVLKCLRTYLNWEENAPAEISVMISSLLLAIRLCPQMEFQHSEHCGEDLKEATWEYVFAIDLLCTHQKWCWTHDNIISKELWPIMDKWMKNRKAPGSASYPSDIIVATVLRLIGRLGQMGLREGFFPAVENISSVIGTFLQHSKEKDVAWGVQLAAAYALCDLSPSNPPRILESIRVWEAACTSPIPPALASSIAEASSLLTCRQAESDSSSV
;
A
#
# COMPACT_ATOMS: atom_id res chain seq x y z
N MET A 1 -1.93 -14.66 24.90
CA MET A 1 -2.15 -14.70 23.44
C MET A 1 -3.34 -13.82 23.00
N TRP A 2 -4.61 -14.20 23.14
CA TRP A 2 -5.73 -13.35 22.66
C TRP A 2 -5.89 -12.02 23.42
N SER A 3 -5.66 -12.01 24.74
CA SER A 3 -5.65 -10.79 25.54
C SER A 3 -4.58 -9.81 25.05
N GLU A 4 -3.36 -10.26 24.81
CA GLU A 4 -2.26 -9.41 24.31
C GLU A 4 -2.57 -8.84 22.93
N ILE A 5 -3.20 -9.64 22.05
CA ILE A 5 -3.59 -9.20 20.70
C ILE A 5 -4.63 -8.07 20.78
N PHE A 6 -5.67 -8.20 21.60
CA PHE A 6 -6.75 -7.22 21.68
C PHE A 6 -6.50 -6.09 22.69
N CYS A 7 -5.58 -6.23 23.64
CA CYS A 7 -5.25 -5.18 24.60
C CYS A 7 -4.02 -4.34 24.20
N SER A 8 -3.32 -4.67 23.11
CA SER A 8 -2.21 -3.86 22.62
C SER A 8 -2.66 -2.45 22.19
N GLU A 9 -1.87 -1.42 22.46
CA GLU A 9 -2.25 -0.04 22.09
C GLU A 9 -1.91 0.34 20.63
N SER A 10 -1.49 -0.64 19.83
CA SER A 10 -1.04 -0.42 18.44
C SER A 10 -2.16 0.11 17.55
N VAL A 11 -1.77 0.85 16.50
CA VAL A 11 -2.73 1.42 15.55
C VAL A 11 -3.49 0.34 14.78
N VAL A 12 -2.84 -0.80 14.51
CA VAL A 12 -3.47 -1.96 13.87
C VAL A 12 -4.52 -2.58 14.78
N ASN A 13 -4.23 -2.77 16.08
CA ASN A 13 -5.23 -3.32 16.99
C ASN A 13 -6.44 -2.39 17.11
N LYS A 14 -6.23 -1.07 17.22
CA LYS A 14 -7.34 -0.11 17.22
C LYS A 14 -8.21 -0.25 15.96
N ALA A 15 -7.61 -0.46 14.78
CA ALA A 15 -8.34 -0.69 13.54
C ALA A 15 -9.09 -2.03 13.54
N VAL A 16 -8.47 -3.10 14.04
CA VAL A 16 -9.09 -4.42 14.22
C VAL A 16 -10.30 -4.34 15.13
N GLN A 17 -10.18 -3.69 16.28
CA GLN A 17 -11.30 -3.52 17.21
C GLN A 17 -12.43 -2.72 16.60
N LEU A 18 -12.12 -1.64 15.86
CA LEU A 18 -13.14 -0.85 15.20
C LEU A 18 -13.93 -1.68 14.17
N VAL A 19 -13.23 -2.42 13.31
CA VAL A 19 -13.86 -3.30 12.31
C VAL A 19 -14.63 -4.44 12.97
N ALA A 20 -14.07 -5.07 14.01
CA ALA A 20 -14.72 -6.14 14.75
C ALA A 20 -16.02 -5.65 15.41
N ARG A 21 -16.01 -4.44 15.99
CA ARG A 21 -17.18 -3.82 16.62
C ARG A 21 -18.30 -3.54 15.63
N GLN A 22 -17.97 -3.16 14.39
CA GLN A 22 -18.97 -2.92 13.34
C GLN A 22 -19.50 -4.21 12.69
N ARG A 23 -18.71 -5.29 12.71
CA ARG A 23 -19.10 -6.58 12.10
C ARG A 23 -19.78 -7.55 13.05
N ALA A 24 -19.42 -7.53 14.33
CA ALA A 24 -19.96 -8.46 15.32
C ALA A 24 -21.47 -8.27 15.51
N ARG A 25 -22.20 -9.38 15.64
CA ARG A 25 -23.65 -9.42 15.84
C ARG A 25 -24.01 -10.46 16.90
N GLY A 26 -25.20 -10.32 17.50
CA GLY A 26 -25.75 -11.30 18.46
C GLY A 26 -24.82 -11.57 19.64
N GLU A 27 -24.72 -12.84 20.04
CA GLU A 27 -23.93 -13.27 21.20
C GLU A 27 -22.43 -12.95 21.05
N VAL A 28 -21.88 -12.98 19.83
CA VAL A 28 -20.47 -12.62 19.60
C VAL A 28 -20.22 -11.16 19.97
N LEU A 29 -21.13 -10.26 19.59
CA LEU A 29 -21.03 -8.84 19.97
C LEU A 29 -21.14 -8.67 21.49
N LYS A 30 -22.04 -9.41 22.14
CA LYS A 30 -22.20 -9.38 23.60
C LYS A 30 -20.91 -9.82 24.31
N CYS A 31 -20.33 -10.95 23.91
CA CYS A 31 -19.08 -11.46 24.47
C CYS A 31 -17.92 -10.46 24.28
N LEU A 32 -17.76 -9.92 23.07
CA LEU A 32 -16.69 -8.96 22.79
C LEU A 32 -16.87 -7.64 23.56
N ARG A 33 -18.11 -7.15 23.71
CA ARG A 33 -18.38 -5.95 24.51
C ARG A 33 -17.95 -6.12 25.96
N THR A 34 -18.30 -7.24 26.58
CA THR A 34 -17.92 -7.55 27.95
C THR A 34 -16.42 -7.77 28.09
N TYR A 35 -15.82 -8.52 27.17
CA TYR A 35 -14.39 -8.89 27.25
C TYR A 35 -13.45 -7.70 27.00
N LEU A 36 -13.79 -6.82 26.05
CA LEU A 36 -12.97 -5.68 25.62
C LEU A 36 -13.43 -4.35 26.21
N ASN A 37 -14.39 -4.37 27.14
CA ASN A 37 -14.97 -3.20 27.79
C ASN A 37 -15.45 -2.10 26.79
N TRP A 38 -16.11 -2.49 25.70
CA TRP A 38 -16.56 -1.55 24.66
C TRP A 38 -17.72 -0.63 25.09
N GLU A 39 -18.24 -0.76 26.31
CA GLU A 39 -19.42 -0.03 26.80
C GLU A 39 -19.15 1.47 27.06
N GLU A 40 -17.89 1.86 27.25
CA GLU A 40 -17.52 3.22 27.69
C GLU A 40 -17.39 4.26 26.55
N ASN A 41 -17.30 3.84 25.29
CA ASN A 41 -17.00 4.76 24.18
C ASN A 41 -17.93 4.55 22.98
N ALA A 42 -18.44 5.62 22.37
CA ALA A 42 -19.09 5.54 21.07
C ALA A 42 -18.10 5.04 20.01
N PRO A 43 -18.50 4.17 19.06
CA PRO A 43 -17.58 3.74 18.01
C PRO A 43 -17.14 4.94 17.17
N ALA A 44 -15.84 5.17 17.04
CA ALA A 44 -15.33 6.13 16.08
C ALA A 44 -15.73 5.71 14.66
N GLU A 45 -15.97 6.66 13.76
CA GLU A 45 -16.21 6.33 12.36
C GLU A 45 -14.91 5.86 11.69
N ILE A 46 -15.01 4.88 10.79
CA ILE A 46 -13.86 4.36 10.03
C ILE A 46 -13.19 5.48 9.24
N SER A 47 -13.97 6.36 8.61
CA SER A 47 -13.49 7.55 7.88
C SER A 47 -12.61 8.44 8.76
N VAL A 48 -13.06 8.74 9.98
CA VAL A 48 -12.34 9.58 10.95
C VAL A 48 -11.02 8.92 11.37
N MET A 49 -11.04 7.60 11.60
CA MET A 49 -9.82 6.86 11.94
C MET A 49 -8.81 6.87 10.77
N ILE A 50 -9.26 6.62 9.53
CA ILE A 50 -8.38 6.69 8.35
C ILE A 50 -7.76 8.07 8.21
N SER A 51 -8.55 9.15 8.30
CA SER A 51 -8.04 10.52 8.22
C SER A 51 -7.00 10.82 9.30
N SER A 52 -7.22 10.33 10.52
CA SER A 52 -6.28 10.51 11.63
C SER A 52 -4.96 9.77 11.39
N LEU A 53 -5.00 8.54 10.86
CA LEU A 53 -3.81 7.76 10.53
C LEU A 53 -3.02 8.39 9.37
N LEU A 54 -3.71 8.86 8.32
CA LEU A 54 -3.09 9.57 7.20
C LEU A 54 -2.42 10.87 7.66
N LEU A 55 -3.06 11.61 8.57
CA LEU A 55 -2.47 12.79 9.18
C LEU A 55 -1.22 12.44 10.01
N ALA A 56 -1.27 11.35 10.78
CA ALA A 56 -0.11 10.88 11.55
C ALA A 56 1.08 10.54 10.65
N ILE A 57 0.86 9.83 9.54
CA ILE A 57 1.91 9.56 8.53
C ILE A 57 2.50 10.88 8.00
N ARG A 58 1.65 11.87 7.67
CA ARG A 58 2.10 13.15 7.08
C ARG A 58 2.90 14.01 8.05
N LEU A 59 2.61 13.93 9.35
CA LEU A 59 3.18 14.80 10.37
C LEU A 59 4.31 14.16 11.17
N CYS A 60 4.57 12.85 11.03
CA CYS A 60 5.55 12.15 11.85
C CYS A 60 6.99 12.54 11.45
N PRO A 61 7.73 13.26 12.30
CA PRO A 61 9.06 13.75 11.95
C PRO A 61 10.15 12.66 12.07
N GLN A 62 9.81 11.50 12.68
CA GLN A 62 10.74 10.40 12.98
C GLN A 62 10.65 9.25 11.97
N MET A 63 9.86 9.41 10.89
CA MET A 63 9.80 8.38 9.85
C MET A 63 11.13 8.35 9.11
N GLU A 64 11.70 7.15 9.00
CA GLU A 64 12.97 6.90 8.32
C GLU A 64 12.90 5.53 7.63
N PHE A 65 13.72 5.35 6.60
CA PHE A 65 13.93 4.05 6.01
C PHE A 65 14.66 3.12 6.98
N GLN A 66 14.37 1.83 6.86
CA GLN A 66 15.15 0.76 7.44
C GLN A 66 15.85 0.01 6.33
N HIS A 67 17.14 -0.28 6.52
CA HIS A 67 17.85 -1.18 5.64
C HIS A 67 17.60 -2.63 6.08
N SER A 68 17.23 -3.48 5.12
CA SER A 68 17.03 -4.91 5.28
C SER A 68 17.78 -5.64 4.18
N GLU A 69 18.53 -6.69 4.52
CA GLU A 69 19.21 -7.53 3.51
C GLU A 69 18.21 -8.20 2.56
N HIS A 70 17.01 -8.52 3.05
CA HIS A 70 15.98 -9.20 2.28
C HIS A 70 15.14 -8.23 1.44
N CYS A 71 14.74 -7.10 2.03
CA CYS A 71 13.80 -6.16 1.40
C CYS A 71 14.46 -4.93 0.76
N GLY A 72 15.73 -4.65 1.05
CA GLY A 72 16.41 -3.40 0.69
C GLY A 72 16.08 -2.26 1.66
N GLU A 73 16.05 -1.02 1.15
CA GLU A 73 15.50 0.12 1.90
C GLU A 73 13.97 0.05 1.90
N ASP A 74 13.37 -0.16 3.08
CA ASP A 74 11.92 -0.31 3.25
C ASP A 74 11.44 0.44 4.50
N LEU A 75 10.14 0.37 4.77
CA LEU A 75 9.50 0.98 5.94
C LEU A 75 9.88 0.22 7.22
N LYS A 76 10.10 0.95 8.32
CA LYS A 76 10.21 0.37 9.67
C LYS A 76 8.90 -0.31 10.09
N GLU A 77 8.98 -1.28 11.01
CA GLU A 77 7.81 -2.01 11.53
C GLU A 77 6.69 -1.06 12.02
N ALA A 78 7.03 -0.01 12.77
CA ALA A 78 6.07 0.99 13.24
C ALA A 78 5.35 1.72 12.09
N THR A 79 6.03 1.96 10.97
CA THR A 79 5.41 2.56 9.78
C THR A 79 4.49 1.56 9.08
N TRP A 80 4.90 0.30 8.99
CA TRP A 80 4.08 -0.79 8.46
C TRP A 80 2.77 -0.96 9.21
N GLU A 81 2.74 -0.73 10.53
CA GLU A 81 1.49 -0.75 11.30
C GLU A 81 0.45 0.25 10.77
N TYR A 82 0.86 1.47 10.38
CA TYR A 82 -0.08 2.42 9.78
C TYR A 82 -0.61 1.92 8.43
N VAL A 83 0.26 1.34 7.61
CA VAL A 83 -0.13 0.78 6.31
C VAL A 83 -1.16 -0.33 6.49
N PHE A 84 -0.92 -1.27 7.41
CA PHE A 84 -1.86 -2.38 7.68
C PHE A 84 -3.16 -1.91 8.32
N ALA A 85 -3.11 -0.92 9.22
CA ALA A 85 -4.30 -0.34 9.83
C ALA A 85 -5.20 0.32 8.77
N ILE A 86 -4.62 1.13 7.87
CA ILE A 86 -5.38 1.79 6.79
C ILE A 86 -5.91 0.75 5.79
N ASP A 87 -5.09 -0.23 5.38
CA ASP A 87 -5.50 -1.31 4.48
C ASP A 87 -6.72 -2.08 5.00
N LEU A 88 -6.71 -2.44 6.29
CA LEU A 88 -7.83 -3.10 6.94
C LEU A 88 -9.11 -2.24 6.94
N LEU A 89 -8.98 -0.96 7.29
CA LEU A 89 -10.11 -0.02 7.35
C LEU A 89 -10.70 0.24 5.96
N CYS A 90 -9.85 0.43 4.95
CA CYS A 90 -10.27 0.57 3.55
C CYS A 90 -10.91 -0.71 3.00
N THR A 91 -10.38 -1.88 3.35
CA THR A 91 -10.98 -3.18 2.99
C THR A 91 -12.41 -3.32 3.53
N HIS A 92 -12.70 -2.72 4.68
CA HIS A 92 -14.07 -2.66 5.19
C HIS A 92 -14.97 -1.75 4.35
N GLN A 93 -14.45 -0.66 3.80
CA GLN A 93 -15.18 0.31 2.97
C GLN A 93 -15.34 -0.07 1.49
N LYS A 94 -14.64 -1.12 1.04
CA LYS A 94 -14.67 -1.62 -0.35
C LYS A 94 -13.96 -0.72 -1.37
N TRP A 95 -13.79 -1.24 -2.58
CA TRP A 95 -12.99 -0.61 -3.62
C TRP A 95 -13.48 0.77 -4.01
N CYS A 96 -14.75 0.93 -4.42
CA CYS A 96 -15.24 2.20 -4.96
C CYS A 96 -15.02 3.36 -3.98
N TRP A 97 -15.38 3.16 -2.70
CA TRP A 97 -15.15 4.18 -1.68
C TRP A 97 -13.67 4.47 -1.47
N THR A 98 -12.83 3.42 -1.40
CA THR A 98 -11.39 3.55 -1.17
C THR A 98 -10.68 4.25 -2.33
N HIS A 99 -11.01 3.87 -3.55
CA HIS A 99 -10.48 4.49 -4.76
C HIS A 99 -10.83 5.99 -4.80
N ASP A 100 -12.10 6.32 -4.58
CA ASP A 100 -12.59 7.69 -4.78
C ASP A 100 -12.21 8.63 -3.63
N ASN A 101 -12.10 8.13 -2.41
CA ASN A 101 -11.87 8.96 -1.23
C ASN A 101 -10.45 8.88 -0.68
N ILE A 102 -9.77 7.73 -0.81
CA ILE A 102 -8.44 7.56 -0.24
C ILE A 102 -7.38 7.65 -1.32
N ILE A 103 -7.43 6.78 -2.34
CA ILE A 103 -6.41 6.78 -3.41
C ILE A 103 -6.43 8.11 -4.16
N SER A 104 -7.61 8.52 -4.66
CA SER A 104 -7.74 9.69 -5.53
C SER A 104 -7.61 11.03 -4.81
N LYS A 105 -8.18 11.16 -3.61
CA LYS A 105 -8.26 12.45 -2.89
C LYS A 105 -7.21 12.64 -1.81
N GLU A 106 -6.59 11.58 -1.29
CA GLU A 106 -5.63 11.68 -0.19
C GLU A 106 -4.22 11.23 -0.58
N LEU A 107 -4.08 10.06 -1.22
CA LEU A 107 -2.77 9.48 -1.52
C LEU A 107 -2.13 10.12 -2.75
N TRP A 108 -2.85 10.22 -3.88
CA TRP A 108 -2.32 10.82 -5.10
C TRP A 108 -1.89 12.29 -4.94
N PRO A 109 -2.63 13.16 -4.22
CA PRO A 109 -2.18 14.52 -3.99
C PRO A 109 -0.86 14.63 -3.22
N ILE A 110 -0.50 13.66 -2.36
CA ILE A 110 0.81 13.64 -1.69
C ILE A 110 1.92 13.42 -2.73
N MET A 111 1.74 12.43 -3.61
CA MET A 111 2.67 12.14 -4.71
C MET A 111 2.85 13.33 -5.65
N ASP A 112 1.75 13.95 -6.06
CA ASP A 112 1.76 15.12 -6.96
C ASP A 112 2.47 16.32 -6.32
N LYS A 113 2.19 16.61 -5.05
CA LYS A 113 2.87 17.68 -4.29
C LYS A 113 4.37 17.42 -4.19
N TRP A 114 4.77 16.18 -3.87
CA TRP A 114 6.19 15.82 -3.80
C TRP A 114 6.87 16.00 -5.17
N MET A 115 6.29 15.47 -6.26
CA MET A 115 6.84 15.59 -7.62
C MET A 115 7.00 17.04 -8.10
N LYS A 116 6.01 17.91 -7.84
CA LYS A 116 6.06 19.33 -8.23
C LYS A 116 7.16 20.08 -7.50
N ASN A 117 7.33 19.82 -6.21
CA ASN A 117 8.29 20.53 -5.37
C ASN A 117 9.75 20.16 -5.67
N ARG A 118 10.01 18.95 -6.18
CA ARG A 118 11.35 18.56 -6.65
C ARG A 118 11.86 19.39 -7.83
N LYS A 119 10.97 20.07 -8.57
CA LYS A 119 11.33 20.93 -9.70
C LYS A 119 11.59 22.39 -9.32
N ALA A 120 11.26 22.81 -8.09
CA ALA A 120 11.43 24.19 -7.61
C ALA A 120 11.71 24.22 -6.09
N PRO A 121 12.97 24.04 -5.66
CA PRO A 121 13.34 24.06 -4.25
C PRO A 121 13.26 25.48 -3.70
N GLY A 122 12.17 25.83 -2.99
CA GLY A 122 12.01 27.21 -2.51
C GLY A 122 10.86 27.54 -1.53
N SER A 123 9.83 26.70 -1.34
CA SER A 123 8.85 26.95 -0.25
C SER A 123 8.10 25.71 0.28
N ALA A 124 7.83 25.74 1.60
CA ALA A 124 6.93 24.91 2.44
C ALA A 124 7.31 23.44 2.73
N SER A 125 6.98 22.98 3.96
CA SER A 125 7.14 21.62 4.49
C SER A 125 6.82 20.54 3.44
N TYR A 126 7.86 19.83 3.01
CA TYR A 126 7.82 18.83 1.94
C TYR A 126 7.46 17.45 2.51
N PRO A 127 6.65 16.64 1.82
CA PRO A 127 6.61 15.22 2.12
C PRO A 127 8.02 14.65 1.94
N SER A 128 8.55 13.98 2.96
CA SER A 128 9.83 13.30 2.88
C SER A 128 9.72 12.04 2.00
N ASP A 129 10.85 11.56 1.49
CA ASP A 129 10.90 10.38 0.63
C ASP A 129 10.27 9.14 1.29
N ILE A 130 10.41 8.98 2.60
CA ILE A 130 9.76 7.90 3.35
C ILE A 130 8.23 8.00 3.37
N ILE A 131 7.65 9.21 3.39
CA ILE A 131 6.20 9.41 3.28
C ILE A 131 5.74 8.97 1.89
N VAL A 132 6.48 9.31 0.85
CA VAL A 132 6.20 8.92 -0.54
C VAL A 132 6.29 7.40 -0.72
N ALA A 133 7.34 6.78 -0.18
CA ALA A 133 7.47 5.32 -0.16
C ALA A 133 6.28 4.67 0.58
N THR A 134 5.88 5.21 1.74
CA THR A 134 4.71 4.72 2.49
C THR A 134 3.44 4.80 1.66
N VAL A 135 3.22 5.92 0.95
CA VAL A 135 2.07 6.10 0.05
C VAL A 135 2.09 5.09 -1.09
N LEU A 136 3.24 4.85 -1.73
CA LEU A 136 3.36 3.86 -2.79
C LEU A 136 3.06 2.44 -2.30
N ARG A 137 3.62 2.03 -1.16
CA ARG A 137 3.32 0.72 -0.55
C ARG A 137 1.83 0.59 -0.22
N LEU A 138 1.21 1.65 0.29
CA LEU A 138 -0.22 1.67 0.58
C LEU A 138 -1.07 1.56 -0.70
N ILE A 139 -0.75 2.30 -1.77
CA ILE A 139 -1.46 2.19 -3.06
C ILE A 139 -1.37 0.76 -3.62
N GLY A 140 -0.19 0.14 -3.58
CA GLY A 140 -0.01 -1.26 -4.02
C GLY A 140 -0.95 -2.21 -3.30
N ARG A 141 -0.98 -2.13 -1.96
CA ARG A 141 -1.87 -2.97 -1.13
C ARG A 141 -3.36 -2.70 -1.38
N LEU A 142 -3.76 -1.43 -1.42
CA LEU A 142 -5.15 -1.07 -1.67
C LEU A 142 -5.60 -1.48 -3.07
N GLY A 143 -4.72 -1.45 -4.07
CA GLY A 143 -5.01 -1.94 -5.42
C GLY A 143 -5.24 -3.45 -5.49
N GLN A 144 -4.63 -4.26 -4.60
CA GLN A 144 -4.97 -5.68 -4.50
C GLN A 144 -6.42 -5.91 -4.07
N MET A 145 -7.03 -5.02 -3.28
CA MET A 145 -8.48 -5.06 -3.04
C MET A 145 -9.26 -4.83 -4.33
N GLY A 146 -8.87 -3.84 -5.15
CA GLY A 146 -9.50 -3.60 -6.45
C GLY A 146 -9.46 -4.83 -7.36
N LEU A 147 -8.32 -5.53 -7.41
CA LEU A 147 -8.17 -6.79 -8.13
C LEU A 147 -9.11 -7.88 -7.61
N ARG A 148 -9.15 -8.08 -6.29
CA ARG A 148 -10.05 -9.07 -5.65
C ARG A 148 -11.53 -8.77 -5.87
N GLU A 149 -11.89 -7.49 -6.02
CA GLU A 149 -13.26 -7.04 -6.29
C GLU A 149 -13.58 -6.91 -7.79
N GLY A 150 -12.65 -7.26 -8.69
CA GLY A 150 -12.88 -7.34 -10.13
C GLY A 150 -12.62 -6.04 -10.91
N PHE A 151 -12.04 -5.01 -10.30
CA PHE A 151 -11.77 -3.71 -10.93
C PHE A 151 -10.43 -3.66 -11.68
N PHE A 152 -10.15 -4.67 -12.51
CA PHE A 152 -8.87 -4.79 -13.24
C PHE A 152 -8.50 -3.53 -14.04
N PRO A 153 -9.38 -2.89 -14.84
CA PRO A 153 -9.00 -1.72 -15.63
C PRO A 153 -8.60 -0.51 -14.77
N ALA A 154 -9.27 -0.31 -13.64
CA ALA A 154 -8.93 0.77 -12.72
C ALA A 154 -7.56 0.54 -12.07
N VAL A 155 -7.28 -0.70 -11.67
CA VAL A 155 -5.97 -1.08 -11.11
C VAL A 155 -4.87 -1.03 -12.17
N GLU A 156 -5.18 -1.38 -13.42
CA GLU A 156 -4.24 -1.24 -14.55
C GLU A 156 -3.84 0.23 -14.72
N ASN A 157 -4.79 1.16 -14.71
CA ASN A 157 -4.50 2.60 -14.80
C ASN A 157 -3.56 3.07 -13.68
N ILE A 158 -3.81 2.65 -12.43
CA ILE A 158 -2.94 2.95 -11.29
C ILE A 158 -1.53 2.40 -11.54
N SER A 159 -1.43 1.13 -11.91
CA SER A 159 -0.13 0.48 -12.15
C SER A 159 0.62 1.13 -13.32
N SER A 160 -0.07 1.61 -14.35
CA SER A 160 0.53 2.32 -15.48
C SER A 160 1.18 3.64 -15.05
N VAL A 161 0.52 4.40 -14.16
CA VAL A 161 1.06 5.65 -13.60
C VAL A 161 2.30 5.36 -12.76
N ILE A 162 2.26 4.35 -11.89
CA ILE A 162 3.42 3.94 -11.07
C ILE A 162 4.56 3.42 -11.95
N GLY A 163 4.27 2.65 -13.00
CA GLY A 163 5.26 2.12 -13.94
C GLY A 163 6.00 3.23 -14.68
N THR A 164 5.25 4.21 -15.19
CA THR A 164 5.84 5.40 -15.83
C THR A 164 6.68 6.19 -14.83
N PHE A 165 6.21 6.35 -13.58
CA PHE A 165 7.00 6.99 -12.53
C PHE A 165 8.34 6.27 -12.30
N LEU A 166 8.30 4.94 -12.14
CA LEU A 166 9.46 4.11 -11.83
C LEU A 166 10.51 4.16 -12.95
N GLN A 167 10.09 4.09 -14.22
CA GLN A 167 10.99 4.16 -15.37
C GLN A 167 11.80 5.46 -15.42
N HIS A 168 11.20 6.58 -15.02
CA HIS A 168 11.87 7.90 -15.01
C HIS A 168 12.54 8.22 -13.67
N SER A 169 12.58 7.27 -12.73
CA SER A 169 13.02 7.54 -11.36
C SER A 169 14.52 7.87 -11.29
N LYS A 170 15.35 7.18 -12.08
CA LYS A 170 16.79 7.44 -12.16
C LYS A 170 17.10 8.82 -12.76
N GLU A 171 16.48 9.18 -13.87
CA GLU A 171 16.65 10.50 -14.50
C GLU A 171 16.26 11.65 -13.56
N LYS A 172 15.33 11.38 -12.65
CA LYS A 172 14.82 12.34 -11.66
C LYS A 172 15.47 12.18 -10.29
N ASP A 173 16.60 11.48 -10.19
CA ASP A 173 17.39 11.33 -8.95
C ASP A 173 16.52 10.91 -7.74
N VAL A 174 15.55 10.02 -7.95
CA VAL A 174 14.64 9.56 -6.89
C VAL A 174 15.40 8.72 -5.87
N ALA A 175 15.17 8.93 -4.57
CA ALA A 175 15.79 8.13 -3.51
C ALA A 175 15.50 6.62 -3.67
N TRP A 176 16.48 5.78 -3.36
CA TRP A 176 16.43 4.34 -3.63
C TRP A 176 15.23 3.64 -2.96
N GLY A 177 14.98 3.89 -1.67
CA GLY A 177 13.79 3.36 -0.99
C GLY A 177 12.45 3.74 -1.63
N VAL A 178 12.36 4.90 -2.31
CA VAL A 178 11.14 5.28 -3.06
C VAL A 178 11.01 4.47 -4.35
N GLN A 179 12.13 4.22 -5.04
CA GLN A 179 12.14 3.36 -6.23
C GLN A 179 11.72 1.93 -5.89
N LEU A 180 12.30 1.37 -4.82
CA LEU A 180 11.92 0.05 -4.30
C LEU A 180 10.45 0.00 -3.92
N ALA A 181 9.93 1.02 -3.24
CA ALA A 181 8.52 1.05 -2.87
C ALA A 181 7.58 1.07 -4.09
N ALA A 182 7.94 1.79 -5.15
CA ALA A 182 7.20 1.75 -6.42
C ALA A 182 7.30 0.38 -7.11
N ALA A 183 8.49 -0.25 -7.12
CA ALA A 183 8.67 -1.58 -7.70
C ALA A 183 7.86 -2.65 -6.96
N TYR A 184 7.88 -2.67 -5.63
CA TYR A 184 7.02 -3.57 -4.84
C TYR A 184 5.53 -3.30 -5.08
N ALA A 185 5.12 -2.02 -5.15
CA ALA A 185 3.74 -1.68 -5.47
C ALA A 185 3.35 -2.22 -6.86
N LEU A 186 4.22 -2.15 -7.86
CA LEU A 186 3.96 -2.75 -9.16
C LEU A 186 3.82 -4.27 -9.09
N CYS A 187 4.67 -4.96 -8.32
CA CYS A 187 4.51 -6.39 -8.08
C CYS A 187 3.15 -6.72 -7.44
N ASP A 188 2.73 -5.95 -6.44
CA ASP A 188 1.43 -6.08 -5.78
C ASP A 188 0.26 -5.91 -6.78
N LEU A 189 0.44 -5.05 -7.78
CA LEU A 189 -0.56 -4.77 -8.82
C LEU A 189 -0.42 -5.65 -10.07
N SER A 190 0.59 -6.54 -10.12
CA SER A 190 0.91 -7.36 -11.29
C SER A 190 -0.27 -8.10 -11.92
N PRO A 191 -1.27 -8.63 -11.17
CA PRO A 191 -2.39 -9.32 -11.79
C PRO A 191 -3.27 -8.44 -12.72
N SER A 192 -3.17 -7.11 -12.63
CA SER A 192 -3.89 -6.19 -13.53
C SER A 192 -3.42 -6.33 -14.98
N ASN A 193 -2.10 -6.28 -15.20
CA ASN A 193 -1.45 -6.39 -16.50
C ASN A 193 0.01 -6.84 -16.33
N PRO A 194 0.25 -8.16 -16.12
CA PRO A 194 1.60 -8.67 -15.88
C PRO A 194 2.62 -8.31 -16.97
N PRO A 195 2.31 -8.39 -18.29
CA PRO A 195 3.28 -8.05 -19.33
C PRO A 195 3.78 -6.61 -19.21
N ARG A 196 2.87 -5.64 -19.06
CA ARG A 196 3.22 -4.21 -18.99
C ARG A 196 3.99 -3.87 -17.72
N ILE A 197 3.62 -4.49 -16.61
CA ILE A 197 4.26 -4.28 -15.32
C ILE A 197 5.70 -4.82 -15.34
N LEU A 198 5.90 -6.04 -15.84
CA LEU A 198 7.23 -6.63 -15.95
C LEU A 198 8.13 -5.85 -16.90
N GLU A 199 7.57 -5.33 -18.01
CA GLU A 199 8.32 -4.44 -18.89
C GLU A 199 8.76 -3.15 -18.17
N SER A 200 7.86 -2.55 -17.39
CA SER A 200 8.18 -1.34 -16.62
C SER A 200 9.30 -1.59 -15.60
N ILE A 201 9.25 -2.72 -14.91
CA ILE A 201 10.28 -3.14 -13.95
C ILE A 201 11.61 -3.40 -14.66
N ARG A 202 11.64 -4.14 -15.78
CA ARG A 202 12.87 -4.44 -16.52
C ARG A 202 13.59 -3.19 -17.04
N VAL A 203 12.83 -2.23 -17.58
CA VAL A 203 13.39 -0.95 -18.03
C VAL A 203 14.06 -0.21 -16.85
N TRP A 204 13.42 -0.23 -15.68
CA TRP A 204 13.99 0.35 -14.47
C TRP A 204 15.21 -0.42 -13.96
N GLU A 205 15.16 -1.75 -13.90
CA GLU A 205 16.27 -2.61 -13.48
C GLU A 205 17.52 -2.39 -14.34
N ALA A 206 17.36 -2.33 -15.66
CA ALA A 206 18.46 -2.07 -16.59
C ALA A 206 19.11 -0.69 -16.38
N ALA A 207 18.35 0.26 -15.83
CA ALA A 207 18.87 1.57 -15.47
C ALA A 207 19.55 1.58 -14.10
N CYS A 208 19.23 0.67 -13.18
CA CYS A 208 19.75 0.71 -11.80
C CYS A 208 21.23 0.31 -11.70
N THR A 209 21.94 0.90 -10.73
CA THR A 209 23.31 0.50 -10.36
C THR A 209 23.35 -0.28 -9.04
N SER A 210 22.31 -0.12 -8.21
CA SER A 210 22.15 -0.84 -6.95
C SER A 210 21.59 -2.25 -7.20
N PRO A 211 22.02 -3.26 -6.41
CA PRO A 211 21.49 -4.61 -6.54
C PRO A 211 20.01 -4.67 -6.15
N ILE A 212 19.26 -5.51 -6.88
CA ILE A 212 17.84 -5.78 -6.58
C ILE A 212 17.73 -6.65 -5.33
N PRO A 213 16.93 -6.25 -4.32
CA PRO A 213 16.74 -7.06 -3.12
C PRO A 213 16.13 -8.44 -3.41
N PRO A 214 16.49 -9.49 -2.65
CA PRO A 214 15.96 -10.84 -2.86
C PRO A 214 14.43 -10.92 -2.84
N ALA A 215 13.76 -10.21 -1.91
CA ALA A 215 12.30 -10.22 -1.83
C ALA A 215 11.66 -9.67 -3.11
N LEU A 216 12.19 -8.57 -3.64
CA LEU A 216 11.70 -7.98 -4.88
C LEU A 216 11.92 -8.92 -6.07
N ALA A 217 13.10 -9.56 -6.15
CA ALA A 217 13.37 -10.56 -7.19
C ALA A 217 12.37 -11.74 -7.13
N SER A 218 12.02 -12.22 -5.94
CA SER A 218 10.97 -13.23 -5.75
C SER A 218 9.61 -12.73 -6.23
N SER A 219 9.20 -11.51 -5.85
CA SER A 219 7.93 -10.93 -6.31
C SER A 219 7.86 -10.73 -7.83
N ILE A 220 8.99 -10.42 -8.48
CA ILE A 220 9.09 -10.32 -9.95
C ILE A 220 8.95 -11.71 -10.60
N ALA A 221 9.55 -12.74 -10.00
CA ALA A 221 9.40 -14.12 -10.46
C ALA A 221 7.94 -14.59 -10.34
N GLU A 222 7.26 -14.25 -9.23
CA GLU A 222 5.83 -14.52 -9.04
C GLU A 222 4.98 -13.84 -10.12
N ALA A 223 5.20 -12.54 -10.36
CA ALA A 223 4.53 -11.80 -11.43
C ALA A 223 4.79 -12.40 -12.83
N SER A 224 5.98 -12.94 -13.06
CA SER A 224 6.34 -13.63 -14.31
C SER A 224 5.59 -14.95 -14.47
N SER A 225 5.34 -15.68 -13.38
CA SER A 225 4.59 -16.94 -13.45
C SER A 225 3.13 -16.73 -13.90
N LEU A 226 2.52 -15.58 -13.58
CA LEU A 226 1.17 -15.21 -14.04
C LEU A 226 1.06 -15.15 -15.57
N LEU A 227 2.14 -14.83 -16.29
CA LEU A 227 2.16 -14.86 -17.75
C LEU A 227 2.01 -16.28 -18.29
N THR A 228 2.76 -17.21 -17.69
CA THR A 228 2.79 -18.61 -18.12
C THR A 228 1.46 -19.32 -17.88
N CYS A 229 0.76 -19.00 -16.78
CA CYS A 229 -0.57 -19.54 -16.50
C CYS A 229 -1.62 -19.05 -17.52
N ARG A 230 -1.61 -17.74 -17.87
CA ARG A 230 -2.57 -17.18 -18.83
C ARG A 230 -2.39 -17.73 -20.25
N GLN A 231 -1.15 -18.01 -20.66
CA GLN A 231 -0.86 -18.64 -21.96
C GLN A 231 -1.37 -20.09 -22.02
N ALA A 232 -1.23 -20.86 -20.94
CA ALA A 232 -1.77 -22.21 -20.87
C ALA A 232 -3.31 -22.25 -20.92
N GLU A 233 -3.98 -21.28 -20.30
CA GLU A 233 -5.45 -21.16 -20.33
C GLU A 233 -5.98 -20.80 -21.73
N SER A 234 -5.30 -19.91 -22.48
CA SER A 234 -5.70 -19.57 -23.85
C SER A 234 -5.52 -20.74 -24.83
N ASP A 235 -4.46 -21.53 -24.64
CA ASP A 235 -4.16 -22.68 -25.50
C ASP A 235 -5.09 -23.88 -25.21
N SER A 236 -5.60 -23.99 -23.97
CA SER A 236 -6.57 -25.02 -23.59
C SER A 236 -8.03 -24.70 -23.98
N SER A 237 -8.36 -23.42 -24.16
CA SER A 237 -9.70 -22.95 -24.53
C SER A 237 -9.93 -22.93 -26.06
N SER A 238 -8.89 -23.25 -26.84
CA SER A 238 -8.92 -23.28 -28.31
C SER A 238 -8.90 -24.70 -28.89
N VAL A 239 -9.23 -25.71 -28.07
CA VAL A 239 -9.42 -27.13 -28.45
C VAL A 239 -10.88 -27.53 -28.36
#